data_AF-A0A2E6VDX3-F1
#
_entry.id   AF-A0A2E6VDX3-F1
#
_cell.length_a   1.000
_cell.length_b   1.000
_cell.length_c   1.000
_cell.angle_alpha   90.00
_cell.angle_beta   90.00
_cell.angle_gamma   90.00
#
_symmetry.space_group_name_H-M   'P 1'
#
loop_
_entity.id
_entity.type
_entity.pdbx_description
1 polymer ?
#
loop_
_entity_poly.entity_id
_entity_poly.type
_entity_poly.pdbx_seq_one_letter_code
_entity_poly.pdbx_strand_id
1 'polypeptide(L)' 'MSNHLLPKGIIPERIHHFSRKEDLKEAIIRYLNAELQVPEQWIEEHNRLVNQGYISLEASELRKKYPHVSQ' A
#
# COMPACT_ATOMS: atom_id res chain seq x y z
N MET A 1 16.13 -22.78 20.33
CA MET A 1 15.67 -21.60 19.57
C MET A 1 14.47 -22.01 18.76
N SER A 2 13.26 -21.65 19.21
CA SER A 2 12.01 -22.07 18.55
C SER A 2 11.79 -21.20 17.31
N ASN A 3 12.08 -21.74 16.14
CA ASN A 3 11.66 -21.15 14.86
C ASN A 3 10.13 -21.24 14.80
N HIS A 4 9.42 -20.15 15.11
CA HIS A 4 7.99 -20.00 14.82
C HIS A 4 7.81 -19.98 13.30
N LEU A 5 7.72 -21.17 12.71
CA LEU A 5 7.28 -21.34 11.34
C LEU A 5 5.80 -20.95 11.31
N LEU A 6 5.50 -19.83 10.64
CA LEU A 6 4.12 -19.43 10.39
C LEU A 6 3.38 -20.60 9.71
N PRO A 7 2.11 -20.85 10.06
CA PRO A 7 1.32 -21.91 9.43
C PRO A 7 1.38 -21.78 7.91
N LYS A 8 1.65 -22.91 7.22
CA LYS A 8 1.70 -22.94 5.76
C LYS A 8 0.38 -22.41 5.20
N GLY A 9 0.46 -21.40 4.34
CA GLY A 9 -0.70 -20.72 3.73
C GLY A 9 -1.05 -19.37 4.35
N ILE A 10 -0.48 -19.00 5.51
CA ILE A 10 -0.63 -17.65 6.06
C ILE A 10 0.45 -16.75 5.48
N ILE A 11 0.04 -15.84 4.60
CA ILE A 11 0.89 -14.75 4.12
C ILE A 11 0.88 -13.64 5.19
N PRO A 12 2.05 -13.16 5.66
CA PRO A 12 2.10 -12.00 6.53
C PRO A 12 1.32 -10.84 5.92
N GLU A 13 0.49 -10.18 6.73
CA GLU A 13 -0.38 -9.08 6.28
C GLU A 13 0.38 -8.02 5.48
N ARG A 14 1.59 -7.67 5.89
CA ARG A 14 2.45 -6.73 5.15
C ARG A 14 2.79 -7.19 3.73
N ILE A 15 3.09 -8.47 3.55
CA ILE A 15 3.40 -9.06 2.23
C ILE A 15 2.11 -9.10 1.40
N HIS A 16 1.01 -9.53 2.00
CA HIS A 16 -0.30 -9.54 1.36
C HIS A 16 -0.71 -8.13 0.87
N HIS A 17 -0.58 -7.11 1.72
CA HIS A 17 -0.89 -5.72 1.39
C HIS A 17 0.02 -5.17 0.28
N PHE A 18 1.31 -5.52 0.29
CA PHE A 18 2.23 -5.12 -0.78
C PHE A 18 1.81 -5.72 -2.12
N SER A 19 1.56 -7.04 -2.18
CA SER A 19 1.10 -7.72 -3.40
C SER A 19 -0.23 -7.14 -3.87
N ARG A 20 -1.21 -6.99 -2.96
CA ARG A 20 -2.53 -6.45 -3.27
C ARG A 20 -2.47 -5.03 -3.85
N LYS A 21 -1.58 -4.19 -3.33
CA LYS A 21 -1.37 -2.83 -3.83
C LYS A 21 -0.86 -2.82 -5.27
N GLU A 22 0.12 -3.67 -5.61
CA GLU A 22 0.61 -3.78 -7.00
C GLU A 22 -0.46 -4.38 -7.93
N ASP A 23 -1.20 -5.40 -7.47
CA ASP A 23 -2.28 -6.01 -8.25
C ASP A 23 -3.38 -4.99 -8.60
N LEU A 24 -3.79 -4.17 -7.63
CA LEU A 24 -4.78 -3.11 -7.85
C LEU A 24 -4.26 -2.06 -8.83
N LYS A 25 -3.00 -1.63 -8.68
CA LYS A 25 -2.37 -0.66 -9.59
C LYS A 25 -2.36 -1.17 -11.03
N GLU A 26 -1.96 -2.43 -11.26
CA GLU A 26 -1.98 -3.01 -12.59
C GLU A 26 -3.41 -3.12 -13.16
N ALA A 27 -4.38 -3.53 -12.35
CA ALA A 27 -5.77 -3.62 -12.78
C ALA A 27 -6.34 -2.24 -13.17
N ILE A 28 -6.08 -1.21 -12.36
CA ILE A 28 -6.47 0.17 -12.66
C ILE A 28 -5.85 0.63 -14.00
N ILE A 29 -4.55 0.41 -14.21
CA ILE A 29 -3.88 0.78 -15.47
C ILE A 29 -4.52 0.07 -16.67
N ARG A 30 -4.85 -1.23 -16.56
CA ARG A 30 -5.51 -1.97 -17.63
C ARG A 30 -6.87 -1.37 -17.98
N TYR A 31 -7.66 -0.97 -16.99
CA TYR A 31 -8.96 -0.34 -17.21
C TYR A 31 -8.82 1.03 -17.87
N LEU A 32 -7.88 1.86 -17.41
CA LEU A 32 -7.61 3.17 -18.02
C LEU A 32 -7.13 3.04 -19.47
N ASN A 33 -6.25 2.07 -19.75
CA ASN A 33 -5.77 1.81 -21.11
C ASN A 33 -6.88 1.31 -22.06
N ALA A 34 -7.91 0.68 -21.51
CA ALA A 34 -9.09 0.24 -22.26
C ALA A 34 -10.20 1.30 -22.30
N GLU A 35 -9.97 2.50 -21.77
CA GLU A 35 -10.96 3.58 -21.63
C GLU A 35 -12.22 3.14 -20.85
N LEU A 36 -12.06 2.20 -19.92
CA LEU A 36 -13.13 1.68 -19.08
C LEU A 36 -13.21 2.43 -17.74
N GLN A 37 -14.42 2.45 -17.17
CA GLN A 37 -14.60 2.96 -15.82
C GLN A 37 -13.92 2.06 -14.78
N VAL A 38 -13.02 2.65 -14.00
CA VAL A 38 -12.37 1.99 -12.88
C VAL A 38 -13.34 1.95 -11.69
N PRO A 39 -13.54 0.79 -11.04
CA PRO A 39 -14.34 0.71 -9.83
C PRO A 39 -13.77 1.60 -8.70
N GLU A 40 -14.60 2.46 -8.11
CA GLU A 40 -14.18 3.38 -7.03
C GLU A 40 -13.55 2.64 -5.84
N GLN A 41 -14.11 1.48 -5.48
CA GLN A 41 -13.60 0.63 -4.39
C GLN A 41 -12.14 0.20 -4.60
N TRP A 42 -11.71 0.01 -5.84
CA TRP A 42 -10.31 -0.35 -6.15
C TRP A 42 -9.37 0.83 -5.94
N ILE A 43 -9.83 2.04 -6.27
CA ILE A 43 -9.09 3.28 -6.05
C ILE A 43 -8.97 3.54 -4.54
N GLU A 44 -10.07 3.40 -3.80
CA GLU A 44 -10.09 3.55 -2.34
C GLU A 44 -9.18 2.54 -1.63
N GLU A 45 -9.23 1.26 -2.04
CA GLU A 45 -8.39 0.20 -1.48
C GLU A 45 -6.92 0.45 -1.80
N HIS A 46 -6.59 0.79 -3.05
CA HIS A 46 -5.22 1.15 -3.44
C HIS A 46 -4.70 2.33 -2.63
N ASN A 47 -5.50 3.40 -2.51
CA ASN A 47 -5.12 4.58 -1.72
C ASN A 47 -4.95 4.25 -0.24
N ARG A 48 -5.81 3.40 0.32
CA ARG A 48 -5.67 2.91 1.69
C ARG A 48 -4.37 2.13 1.87
N LEU A 49 -4.04 1.23 0.95
CA LEU A 49 -2.82 0.43 1.01
C LEU A 49 -1.55 1.27 0.80
N VAL A 50 -1.61 2.29 -0.06
CA VAL A 50 -0.53 3.28 -0.21
C VAL A 50 -0.36 4.11 1.07
N ASN A 51 -1.45 4.59 1.66
CA ASN A 51 -1.40 5.40 2.89
C ASN A 51 -1.01 4.59 4.13
N GLN A 52 -1.35 3.30 4.18
CA GLN A 52 -0.88 2.35 5.18
C GLN A 52 0.60 1.97 4.93
N GLY A 53 1.00 1.93 3.66
CA GLY A 53 2.37 1.78 3.19
C GLY A 53 3.20 3.04 3.37
N TYR A 54 3.59 3.33 4.61
CA TYR A 54 4.65 4.28 4.98
C TYR A 54 4.30 5.79 4.93
N ILE A 55 3.69 6.27 6.03
CA ILE A 55 4.15 7.51 6.70
C ILE A 55 5.52 7.26 7.42
N SER A 56 6.21 6.14 7.16
CA SER A 56 7.29 5.64 8.02
C SER A 56 8.73 5.88 7.53
N LEU A 57 8.96 6.60 6.42
CA LEU A 57 10.29 7.16 6.14
C LEU A 57 10.18 8.61 5.67
N GLU A 58 9.48 8.89 4.57
CA GLU A 58 9.39 10.28 4.05
C GLU A 58 8.70 11.24 5.01
N ALA A 59 7.57 10.89 5.62
CA ALA A 59 6.92 11.80 6.56
C ALA A 59 7.72 11.98 7.87
N SER A 60 8.58 11.04 8.24
CA SER A 60 9.49 11.18 9.37
C SER A 60 10.70 12.06 9.02
N GLU A 61 11.22 11.92 7.81
CA GLU A 61 12.32 12.74 7.29
C GLU A 61 11.86 14.16 6.97
N LEU A 62 10.67 14.33 6.40
CA LEU A 62 10.05 15.63 6.15
C LEU A 62 9.72 16.35 7.46
N ARG A 63 9.25 15.65 8.51
CA ARG A 63 9.09 16.23 9.86
C ARG A 63 10.42 16.62 10.49
N LYS A 64 11.49 15.85 10.27
CA LYS A 64 12.85 16.21 10.71
C LYS A 64 13.43 17.39 9.92
N LYS A 65 13.17 17.44 8.61
CA LYS A 65 13.72 18.43 7.68
C LYS A 65 12.97 19.76 7.71
N TYR A 66 11.66 19.74 8.00
CA TYR A 66 10.78 20.91 8.02
C TYR A 66 9.84 20.90 9.23
N PRO A 67 10.37 21.11 10.45
CA PRO A 67 9.59 20.98 11.69
C PRO A 67 8.49 22.04 11.86
N HIS A 68 8.51 23.12 11.08
CA HIS A 68 7.57 24.24 11.15
C HIS A 68 6.34 24.08 10.24
N VAL A 69 6.28 23.03 9.41
CA VAL A 69 5.24 22.86 8.37
C VAL A 69 4.05 22.04 8.88
N SER A 70 4.05 21.64 10.16
CA SER A 70 2.90 21.02 10.81
C SER A 70 2.46 21.84 12.02
N GLN A 71 1.74 22.93 11.73
CA GLN A 71 0.78 23.54 12.65
C GLN A 71 -0.58 23.56 11.98
#